data_AF-A0A816G6K0-F1
#
_entry.id   AF-A0A816G6K0-F1
#
_cell.length_a   1.000
_cell.length_b   1.000
_cell.length_c   1.000
_cell.angle_alpha   90.00
_cell.angle_beta   90.00
_cell.angle_gamma   90.00
#
_symmetry.space_group_name_H-M   'P 1'
#
loop_
_entity.id
_entity.type
_entity.pdbx_description
1 polymer ?
#
loop_
_entity_poly.entity_id
_entity_poly.type
_entity_poly.pdbx_seq_one_letter_code
_entity_poly.pdbx_strand_id
1 'polypeptide(L)'
;PEYKYPIWYNDACDVTQYITENKESFGVDRIAKVGVAGDSAGAMISTSICQTVKDIDFQILVYGWYDFTCATPSFKEFSNQQYFVTPILVDWCIKNAFNDGFDINDPRISVMRNTSLENLPPTLLIVAELDPVRDDSYSMEMLLYIQRKMSTYTNWIHLFFLAYKELLDKAGVKNKLVLIKGVLHRFFPLPGVYPKACAQAIDAIREFMVSIS
;
A
#
# COMPACT_ATOMS: atom_id res chain seq x y z
N PRO A 1 -1.16 -13.03 -17.62
CA PRO A 1 -0.63 -12.14 -18.69
C PRO A 1 -1.67 -11.77 -19.76
N GLU A 2 -2.87 -12.33 -19.69
CA GLU A 2 -3.98 -12.19 -20.63
C GLU A 2 -4.48 -10.74 -20.69
N TYR A 3 -4.46 -10.05 -19.54
CA TYR A 3 -4.86 -8.65 -19.39
C TYR A 3 -3.79 -7.87 -18.63
N LYS A 4 -2.93 -7.19 -19.39
CA LYS A 4 -1.82 -6.38 -18.87
C LYS A 4 -2.28 -4.97 -18.52
N TYR A 5 -1.44 -4.23 -17.81
CA TYR A 5 -1.61 -2.81 -17.56
C TYR A 5 -1.88 -2.05 -18.88
N PRO A 6 -2.87 -1.13 -18.93
CA PRO A 6 -3.64 -0.60 -17.80
C PRO A 6 -4.96 -1.32 -17.48
N ILE A 7 -5.25 -2.50 -18.03
CA ILE A 7 -6.57 -3.15 -17.89
C ILE A 7 -6.91 -3.41 -16.42
N TRP A 8 -6.05 -4.10 -15.67
CA TRP A 8 -6.29 -4.39 -14.25
C TRP A 8 -6.40 -3.13 -13.38
N TYR A 9 -5.79 -2.02 -13.80
CA TYR A 9 -5.89 -0.74 -13.10
C TYR A 9 -7.25 -0.08 -13.39
N ASN A 10 -7.68 -0.09 -14.65
CA ASN A 10 -8.99 0.42 -15.05
C ASN A 10 -10.11 -0.37 -14.36
N ASP A 11 -10.02 -1.70 -14.31
CA ASP A 11 -11.00 -2.54 -13.61
C ASP A 11 -11.14 -2.15 -12.13
N ALA A 12 -10.01 -1.88 -11.46
CA ALA A 12 -10.01 -1.43 -10.07
C ALA A 12 -10.65 -0.04 -9.89
N CYS A 13 -10.35 0.90 -10.80
CA CYS A 13 -11.00 2.21 -10.83
C CYS A 13 -12.51 2.09 -11.04
N ASP A 14 -12.93 1.34 -12.07
CA ASP A 14 -14.32 1.21 -12.49
C ASP A 14 -15.18 0.55 -11.39
N VAL A 15 -14.69 -0.55 -10.79
CA VAL A 15 -15.39 -1.22 -9.69
C VAL A 15 -15.50 -0.30 -8.47
N THR A 16 -14.43 0.40 -8.13
CA THR A 16 -14.43 1.29 -6.95
C THR A 16 -15.38 2.45 -7.16
N GLN A 17 -15.31 3.11 -8.32
CA GLN A 17 -16.21 4.20 -8.67
C GLN A 17 -17.68 3.72 -8.63
N TYR A 18 -17.97 2.58 -9.27
CA TYR A 18 -19.32 2.02 -9.29
C TYR A 18 -19.85 1.76 -7.87
N ILE A 19 -19.05 1.16 -6.98
CA ILE A 19 -19.45 0.92 -5.59
C ILE A 19 -19.68 2.23 -4.84
N THR A 20 -18.79 3.22 -4.99
CA THR A 20 -18.92 4.52 -4.30
C THR A 20 -20.18 5.27 -4.73
N GLU A 21 -20.58 5.15 -6.00
CA GLU A 21 -21.77 5.79 -6.57
C GLU A 21 -23.07 5.01 -6.31
N ASN A 22 -22.99 3.69 -6.08
CA ASN A 22 -24.14 2.79 -6.01
C ASN A 22 -24.23 1.99 -4.69
N LYS A 23 -23.79 2.56 -3.57
CA LYS A 23 -23.76 1.91 -2.24
C LYS A 23 -25.06 1.18 -1.88
N GLU A 24 -26.21 1.83 -2.11
CA GLU A 24 -27.53 1.28 -1.77
C GLU A 24 -27.86 0.00 -2.54
N SER A 25 -27.36 -0.16 -3.77
CA SER A 25 -27.55 -1.38 -4.56
C SER A 25 -26.88 -2.60 -3.94
N PHE A 26 -25.93 -2.38 -3.04
CA PHE A 26 -25.25 -3.42 -2.25
C PHE A 26 -25.80 -3.54 -0.82
N GLY A 27 -26.91 -2.86 -0.50
CA GLY A 27 -27.48 -2.82 0.86
C GLY A 27 -26.65 -2.00 1.85
N VAL A 28 -25.76 -1.14 1.35
CA VAL A 28 -24.94 -0.24 2.15
C VAL A 28 -25.61 1.14 2.23
N ASP A 29 -25.69 1.71 3.44
CA ASP A 29 -26.24 3.05 3.64
C ASP A 29 -25.46 4.10 2.83
N ARG A 30 -26.14 5.09 2.25
CA ARG A 30 -25.50 6.20 1.51
C ARG A 30 -24.42 6.92 2.34
N ILE A 31 -24.64 7.07 3.66
CA ILE A 31 -23.69 7.75 4.54
C ILE A 31 -22.54 6.83 5.02
N ALA A 32 -22.58 5.54 4.70
CA ALA A 32 -21.55 4.61 5.10
C ALA A 32 -20.22 4.94 4.39
N LYS A 33 -19.14 4.83 5.17
CA LYS A 33 -17.78 5.01 4.65
C LYS A 33 -17.40 3.84 3.75
N VAL A 34 -16.80 4.13 2.61
CA VAL A 34 -16.28 3.14 1.66
C VAL A 34 -14.77 3.25 1.65
N GLY A 35 -14.09 2.13 1.88
CA GLY A 35 -12.64 2.07 1.81
C GLY A 35 -12.17 0.97 0.88
N VAL A 36 -10.91 1.06 0.50
CA VAL A 36 -10.23 0.07 -0.34
C VAL A 36 -9.20 -0.68 0.49
N ALA A 37 -8.99 -1.96 0.20
CA ALA A 37 -7.99 -2.75 0.89
C ALA A 37 -7.30 -3.68 -0.08
N GLY A 38 -6.01 -3.89 0.14
CA GLY A 38 -5.23 -4.77 -0.72
C GLY A 38 -3.93 -5.21 -0.08
N ASP A 39 -3.43 -6.33 -0.56
CA ASP A 39 -2.21 -6.95 -0.07
C ASP A 39 -1.18 -7.09 -1.19
N SER A 40 0.10 -6.93 -0.89
CA SER A 40 1.19 -6.98 -1.88
C SER A 40 0.95 -6.01 -3.06
N ALA A 41 0.89 -6.50 -4.30
CA ALA A 41 0.52 -5.69 -5.47
C ALA A 41 -0.87 -5.06 -5.34
N GLY A 42 -1.82 -5.72 -4.65
CA GLY A 42 -3.15 -5.17 -4.40
C GLY A 42 -3.12 -3.92 -3.50
N ALA A 43 -2.14 -3.79 -2.62
CA ALA A 43 -1.93 -2.58 -1.83
C ALA A 43 -1.52 -1.40 -2.74
N MET A 44 -0.62 -1.64 -3.70
CA MET A 44 -0.26 -0.65 -4.71
C MET A 44 -1.44 -0.26 -5.58
N ILE A 45 -2.25 -1.22 -6.02
CA ILE A 45 -3.50 -0.93 -6.76
C ILE A 45 -4.41 -0.05 -5.90
N SER A 46 -4.64 -0.43 -4.63
CA SER A 46 -5.49 0.32 -3.69
C SER A 46 -5.01 1.76 -3.51
N THR A 47 -3.71 1.98 -3.34
CA THR A 47 -3.14 3.32 -3.24
C THR A 47 -3.25 4.09 -4.56
N SER A 48 -3.03 3.44 -5.69
CA SER A 48 -3.10 4.05 -7.02
C SER A 48 -4.50 4.56 -7.35
N ILE A 49 -5.53 3.76 -7.06
CA ILE A 49 -6.91 4.17 -7.27
C ILE A 49 -7.32 5.29 -6.31
N CYS A 50 -6.79 5.35 -5.07
CA CYS A 50 -7.00 6.49 -4.18
C CYS A 50 -6.48 7.83 -4.74
N GLN A 51 -5.53 7.78 -5.68
CA GLN A 51 -5.02 8.99 -6.35
C GLN A 51 -5.93 9.44 -7.51
N THR A 52 -6.90 8.62 -7.91
CA THR A 52 -7.71 8.82 -9.13
C THR A 52 -9.21 8.90 -8.83
N VAL A 53 -9.72 7.92 -8.09
CA VAL A 53 -11.13 7.80 -7.70
C VAL A 53 -11.38 8.64 -6.45
N LYS A 54 -12.46 9.42 -6.47
CA LYS A 54 -12.87 10.28 -5.36
C LYS A 54 -13.72 9.49 -4.35
N ASP A 55 -13.97 10.10 -3.20
CA ASP A 55 -14.91 9.59 -2.19
C ASP A 55 -14.55 8.20 -1.62
N ILE A 56 -13.25 7.90 -1.60
CA ILE A 56 -12.68 6.80 -0.82
C ILE A 56 -12.35 7.33 0.57
N ASP A 57 -12.98 6.78 1.60
CA ASP A 57 -12.91 7.26 2.98
C ASP A 57 -11.69 6.73 3.75
N PHE A 58 -11.14 5.57 3.35
CA PHE A 58 -9.97 4.96 3.98
C PHE A 58 -9.30 3.92 3.08
N GLN A 59 -8.04 3.60 3.37
CA GLN A 59 -7.35 2.47 2.75
C GLN A 59 -6.61 1.59 3.78
N ILE A 60 -6.61 0.27 3.55
CA ILE A 60 -5.89 -0.72 4.36
C ILE A 60 -4.92 -1.47 3.47
N LEU A 61 -3.63 -1.39 3.79
CA LEU A 61 -2.56 -1.84 2.93
C LEU A 61 -1.69 -2.86 3.66
N VAL A 62 -1.62 -4.08 3.13
CA VAL A 62 -0.95 -5.21 3.79
C VAL A 62 0.28 -5.63 2.98
N TYR A 63 1.48 -5.55 3.58
CA TYR A 63 2.79 -5.86 2.99
C TYR A 63 2.96 -5.35 1.55
N GLY A 64 2.57 -4.09 1.32
CA GLY A 64 2.46 -3.52 -0.02
C GLY A 64 3.81 -3.31 -0.72
N TRP A 65 3.80 -3.47 -2.04
CA TRP A 65 4.94 -3.22 -2.93
C TRP A 65 4.67 -1.98 -3.79
N TYR A 66 5.29 -0.84 -3.48
CA TYR A 66 4.88 0.47 -4.02
C TYR A 66 5.86 1.06 -5.05
N ASP A 67 7.06 0.46 -5.19
CA ASP A 67 8.04 0.87 -6.19
C ASP A 67 8.70 -0.35 -6.86
N PHE A 68 8.49 -0.45 -8.17
CA PHE A 68 9.03 -1.52 -9.01
C PHE A 68 10.54 -1.42 -9.24
N THR A 69 11.21 -0.35 -8.82
CA THR A 69 12.68 -0.23 -8.93
C THR A 69 13.44 -1.16 -8.00
N CYS A 70 12.80 -1.66 -6.93
CA CYS A 70 13.42 -2.57 -5.95
C CYS A 70 14.74 -2.06 -5.36
N ALA A 71 14.87 -0.74 -5.21
CA ALA A 71 16.10 -0.08 -4.77
C ALA A 71 16.26 0.01 -3.24
N THR A 72 15.34 -0.57 -2.46
CA THR A 72 15.29 -0.41 -1.01
C THR A 72 16.27 -1.34 -0.25
N PRO A 73 16.74 -0.94 0.95
CA PRO A 73 17.63 -1.79 1.75
C PRO A 73 17.03 -3.16 2.09
N SER A 74 15.75 -3.22 2.46
CA SER A 74 15.05 -4.49 2.72
C SER A 74 15.07 -5.43 1.51
N PHE A 75 15.01 -4.90 0.29
CA PHE A 75 15.08 -5.73 -0.90
C PHE A 75 16.44 -6.42 -1.00
N LYS A 76 17.53 -5.71 -0.74
CA LYS A 76 18.87 -6.32 -0.68
C LYS A 76 19.01 -7.34 0.44
N GLU A 77 18.38 -7.08 1.59
CA GLU A 77 18.46 -7.93 2.80
C GLU A 77 17.70 -9.25 2.62
N PHE A 78 16.49 -9.20 2.04
CA PHE A 78 15.55 -10.33 2.04
C PHE A 78 15.24 -10.92 0.67
N SER A 79 15.80 -10.46 -0.44
CA SER A 79 15.40 -10.97 -1.78
C SER A 79 16.07 -12.30 -2.21
N ASN A 80 16.66 -13.05 -1.28
CA ASN A 80 17.27 -14.35 -1.59
C ASN A 80 16.23 -15.49 -1.65
N GLN A 81 16.64 -16.69 -2.07
CA GLN A 81 15.74 -17.83 -2.30
C GLN A 81 15.00 -18.35 -1.04
N GLN A 82 15.35 -17.89 0.16
CA GLN A 82 14.66 -18.23 1.39
C GLN A 82 13.35 -17.45 1.57
N TYR A 83 13.15 -16.38 0.79
CA TYR A 83 12.02 -15.48 0.88
C TYR A 83 11.15 -15.57 -0.38
N PHE A 84 9.89 -15.16 -0.24
CA PHE A 84 8.92 -15.28 -1.33
C PHE A 84 9.21 -14.30 -2.48
N VAL A 85 9.45 -13.03 -2.17
CA VAL A 85 9.77 -12.02 -3.19
C VAL A 85 11.25 -12.13 -3.54
N THR A 86 11.54 -12.44 -4.80
CA THR A 86 12.91 -12.60 -5.31
C THR A 86 13.08 -11.79 -6.60
N PRO A 87 14.31 -11.48 -7.05
CA PRO A 87 14.51 -10.79 -8.32
C PRO A 87 13.86 -11.54 -9.50
N ILE A 88 13.93 -12.87 -9.49
CA ILE A 88 13.31 -13.72 -10.53
C ILE A 88 11.78 -13.57 -10.51
N LEU A 89 11.16 -13.53 -9.33
CA LEU A 89 9.72 -13.32 -9.22
C LEU A 89 9.34 -11.90 -9.67
N VAL A 90 10.11 -10.88 -9.29
CA VAL A 90 9.89 -9.50 -9.71
C VAL A 90 9.94 -9.38 -11.23
N ASP A 91 10.98 -9.91 -11.88
CA ASP A 91 11.13 -9.92 -13.34
C ASP A 91 9.95 -10.63 -14.01
N TRP A 92 9.53 -11.76 -13.45
CA TRP A 92 8.37 -12.50 -13.94
C TRP A 92 7.08 -11.68 -13.80
N CYS A 93 6.84 -11.05 -12.64
CA CYS A 93 5.68 -10.19 -12.41
C CYS A 93 5.65 -9.03 -13.41
N ILE A 94 6.78 -8.33 -13.59
CA ILE A 94 6.87 -7.21 -14.52
C ILE A 94 6.53 -7.66 -15.96
N LYS A 95 7.16 -8.75 -16.43
CA LYS A 95 6.92 -9.29 -17.78
C LYS A 95 5.47 -9.69 -18.04
N ASN A 96 4.77 -10.17 -17.01
CA ASN A 96 3.41 -10.68 -17.13
C ASN A 96 2.33 -9.63 -16.84
N ALA A 97 2.64 -8.60 -16.05
CA ALA A 97 1.69 -7.56 -15.65
C ALA A 97 1.73 -6.33 -16.58
N PHE A 98 2.84 -6.10 -17.29
CA PHE A 98 3.04 -4.90 -18.12
C PHE A 98 3.36 -5.24 -19.57
N ASN A 99 3.00 -4.33 -20.47
CA ASN A 99 3.42 -4.37 -21.87
C ASN A 99 4.88 -3.91 -22.00
N ASP A 100 5.55 -4.33 -23.07
CA ASP A 100 6.92 -3.90 -23.35
C ASP A 100 6.96 -2.37 -23.50
N GLY A 101 7.97 -1.73 -22.91
CA GLY A 101 8.14 -0.28 -22.97
C GLY A 101 7.21 0.53 -22.06
N PHE A 102 6.53 -0.10 -21.09
CA PHE A 102 5.81 0.65 -20.06
C PHE A 102 6.74 1.59 -19.30
N ASP A 103 6.24 2.77 -18.92
CA ASP A 103 7.00 3.67 -18.07
C ASP A 103 6.94 3.17 -16.63
N ILE A 104 8.05 2.63 -16.13
CA ILE A 104 8.18 2.21 -14.72
C ILE A 104 7.96 3.37 -13.75
N ASN A 105 8.09 4.61 -14.21
CA ASN A 105 7.88 5.80 -13.40
C ASN A 105 6.43 6.29 -13.39
N ASP A 106 5.52 5.64 -14.12
CA ASP A 106 4.12 6.03 -14.15
C ASP A 106 3.54 6.04 -12.73
N PRO A 107 3.00 7.18 -12.25
CA PRO A 107 2.51 7.31 -10.87
C PRO A 107 1.34 6.37 -10.56
N ARG A 108 0.68 5.76 -11.58
CA ARG A 108 -0.38 4.77 -11.37
C ARG A 108 0.15 3.39 -10.96
N ILE A 109 1.45 3.14 -11.09
CA ILE A 109 2.07 1.85 -10.79
C ILE A 109 3.23 2.02 -9.81
N SER A 110 3.97 3.12 -9.93
CA SER A 110 4.95 3.57 -8.94
C SER A 110 4.34 4.69 -8.13
N VAL A 111 3.38 4.34 -7.27
CA VAL A 111 2.49 5.29 -6.57
C VAL A 111 3.23 6.33 -5.72
N MET A 112 4.46 6.03 -5.32
CA MET A 112 5.35 6.94 -4.60
C MET A 112 5.89 8.10 -5.45
N ARG A 113 5.79 8.01 -6.78
CA ARG A 113 6.22 9.06 -7.72
C ARG A 113 5.16 10.12 -7.97
N ASN A 114 3.94 9.91 -7.47
CA ASN A 114 2.91 10.94 -7.55
C ASN A 114 3.27 12.09 -6.60
N THR A 115 3.46 13.29 -7.17
CA THR A 115 3.82 14.49 -6.42
C THR A 115 2.64 15.12 -5.68
N SER A 116 1.40 14.71 -6.00
CA SER A 116 0.19 15.13 -5.29
C SER A 116 -0.47 13.92 -4.61
N LEU A 117 -0.31 13.82 -3.30
CA LEU A 117 -0.94 12.81 -2.47
C LEU A 117 -2.14 13.39 -1.69
N GLU A 118 -2.65 14.58 -2.07
CA GLU A 118 -3.50 15.45 -1.22
C GLU A 118 -4.85 14.80 -0.91
N ASN A 119 -5.24 13.86 -1.77
CA ASN A 119 -6.48 13.13 -1.70
C ASN A 119 -6.32 11.73 -1.10
N LEU A 120 -5.14 11.36 -0.58
CA LEU A 120 -4.96 10.05 0.03
C LEU A 120 -5.72 9.96 1.36
N PRO A 121 -6.61 8.96 1.51
CA PRO A 121 -7.47 8.86 2.66
C PRO A 121 -6.70 8.39 3.90
N PRO A 122 -7.29 8.44 5.11
CA PRO A 122 -6.80 7.70 6.27
C PRO A 122 -6.29 6.30 5.88
N THR A 123 -5.09 5.96 6.32
CA THR A 123 -4.34 4.79 5.82
C THR A 123 -3.82 3.94 6.97
N LEU A 124 -4.09 2.64 6.93
CA LEU A 124 -3.45 1.62 7.77
C LEU A 124 -2.43 0.85 6.92
N LEU A 125 -1.18 0.81 7.39
CA LEU A 125 -0.10 -0.01 6.82
C LEU A 125 0.18 -1.18 7.76
N ILE A 126 0.06 -2.40 7.26
CA ILE A 126 0.48 -3.62 7.97
C ILE A 126 1.72 -4.16 7.27
N VAL A 127 2.82 -4.30 8.00
CA VAL A 127 4.13 -4.58 7.41
C VAL A 127 4.67 -5.90 7.94
N ALA A 128 5.19 -6.75 7.06
CA ALA A 128 5.90 -7.97 7.44
C ALA A 128 7.39 -7.64 7.72
N GLU A 129 7.93 -8.13 8.83
CA GLU A 129 9.31 -7.83 9.24
C GLU A 129 10.38 -8.41 8.30
N LEU A 130 10.14 -9.62 7.80
CA LEU A 130 11.09 -10.39 7.00
C LEU A 130 10.64 -10.39 5.53
N ASP A 131 10.58 -9.19 4.95
CA ASP A 131 9.97 -8.94 3.64
C ASP A 131 10.86 -8.04 2.77
N PRO A 132 11.18 -8.45 1.53
CA PRO A 132 11.90 -7.62 0.56
C PRO A 132 11.28 -6.25 0.32
N VAL A 133 9.95 -6.12 0.40
CA VAL A 133 9.23 -4.86 0.17
C VAL A 133 8.86 -4.15 1.47
N ARG A 134 9.44 -4.55 2.61
CA ARG A 134 9.21 -3.93 3.92
C ARG A 134 9.43 -2.41 3.86
N ASP A 135 10.57 -1.99 3.32
CA ASP A 135 10.99 -0.59 3.37
C ASP A 135 10.15 0.29 2.41
N ASP A 136 9.48 -0.28 1.41
CA ASP A 136 8.47 0.43 0.61
C ASP A 136 7.33 0.95 1.49
N SER A 137 6.88 0.16 2.47
CA SER A 137 5.82 0.58 3.39
C SER A 137 6.26 1.71 4.32
N TYR A 138 7.53 1.72 4.76
CA TYR A 138 8.10 2.85 5.50
C TYR A 138 8.22 4.11 4.64
N SER A 139 8.61 3.93 3.37
CA SER A 139 8.67 5.01 2.37
C SER A 139 7.29 5.66 2.19
N MET A 140 6.26 4.83 2.04
CA MET A 140 4.88 5.27 1.88
C MET A 140 4.35 6.02 3.12
N GLU A 141 4.64 5.50 4.32
CA GLU A 141 4.28 6.18 5.57
C GLU A 141 4.89 7.59 5.66
N MET A 142 6.17 7.71 5.26
CA MET A 142 6.89 8.98 5.25
C MET A 142 6.28 9.97 4.25
N LEU A 143 5.94 9.52 3.05
CA LEU A 143 5.28 10.34 2.04
C LEU A 143 3.94 10.90 2.54
N LEU A 144 3.10 10.04 3.13
CA LEU A 144 1.83 10.43 3.73
C LEU A 144 2.01 11.46 4.86
N TYR A 145 3.09 11.33 5.63
CA TYR A 145 3.41 12.26 6.71
C TYR A 145 3.83 13.64 6.19
N ILE A 146 4.86 13.69 5.33
CA ILE A 146 5.45 14.94 4.83
C ILE A 146 4.36 15.76 4.18
N GLN A 147 3.54 15.13 3.37
CA GLN A 147 2.56 15.83 2.58
C GLN A 147 1.45 16.49 3.42
N ARG A 148 1.02 15.87 4.51
CA ARG A 148 0.04 16.46 5.45
C ARG A 148 0.61 17.60 6.28
N LYS A 149 1.92 17.57 6.57
CA LYS A 149 2.58 18.58 7.41
C LYS A 149 3.21 19.73 6.64
N MET A 150 3.59 19.49 5.39
CA MET A 150 4.35 20.42 4.56
C MET A 150 3.62 20.66 3.23
N SER A 151 2.44 21.27 3.30
CA SER A 151 1.69 21.74 2.13
C SER A 151 2.33 22.93 1.37
N THR A 152 3.65 23.17 1.49
CA THR A 152 4.31 24.34 0.87
C THR A 152 5.70 24.13 0.27
N TYR A 153 6.33 22.95 0.31
CA TYR A 153 7.67 22.79 -0.29
C TYR A 153 7.83 21.47 -1.04
N THR A 154 7.72 21.54 -2.35
CA THR A 154 8.02 20.47 -3.30
C THR A 154 9.54 20.31 -3.44
N ASN A 155 10.02 19.05 -3.48
CA ASN A 155 11.37 18.60 -3.87
C ASN A 155 12.44 18.27 -2.79
N TRP A 156 12.18 17.45 -1.77
CA TRP A 156 13.27 16.76 -1.03
C TRP A 156 12.83 15.44 -0.35
N ILE A 157 12.41 14.40 -1.08
CA ILE A 157 11.98 13.12 -0.45
C ILE A 157 12.82 11.90 -0.87
N HIS A 158 13.88 12.07 -1.67
CA HIS A 158 14.64 10.91 -2.16
C HIS A 158 15.78 10.40 -1.25
N LEU A 159 16.03 11.06 -0.12
CA LEU A 159 16.98 10.58 0.88
C LEU A 159 16.40 10.87 2.24
N PHE A 160 16.15 9.86 3.07
CA PHE A 160 16.31 9.86 4.54
C PHE A 160 15.65 8.60 5.13
N PHE A 161 16.29 7.45 4.97
CA PHE A 161 15.92 6.22 5.69
C PHE A 161 16.80 6.08 6.94
N LEU A 162 16.18 6.00 8.12
CA LEU A 162 16.63 5.39 9.40
C LEU A 162 16.31 6.22 10.66
N ALA A 163 16.15 7.54 10.58
CA ALA A 163 16.00 8.39 11.79
C ALA A 163 14.54 8.72 12.20
N TYR A 164 13.53 8.21 11.49
CA TYR A 164 12.23 8.90 11.44
C TYR A 164 11.08 8.31 12.26
N LYS A 165 11.24 7.11 12.83
CA LYS A 165 10.19 6.47 13.65
C LYS A 165 9.73 7.35 14.82
N GLU A 166 10.63 8.08 15.47
CA GLU A 166 10.31 8.97 16.59
C GLU A 166 9.61 10.28 16.17
N LEU A 167 9.69 10.67 14.89
CA LEU A 167 9.05 11.89 14.36
C LEU A 167 7.58 11.66 13.99
N LEU A 168 7.21 10.39 13.77
CA LEU A 168 5.83 9.94 13.48
C LEU A 168 4.97 9.94 14.76
N ASP A 169 5.49 9.43 15.87
CA ASP A 169 4.77 9.32 17.15
C ASP A 169 4.39 10.69 17.76
N LYS A 170 5.17 11.75 17.50
CA LYS A 170 4.98 13.09 18.09
C LYS A 170 3.93 13.96 17.38
N ALA A 171 3.29 13.47 16.32
CA ALA A 171 2.64 14.32 15.33
C ALA A 171 1.12 14.22 15.20
N GLY A 172 0.46 13.26 15.86
CA GLY A 172 -1.00 13.15 15.88
C GLY A 172 -1.67 12.84 14.54
N VAL A 173 -1.05 12.04 13.67
CA VAL A 173 -1.59 11.71 12.34
C VAL A 173 -2.50 10.47 12.40
N LYS A 174 -3.64 10.47 11.67
CA LYS A 174 -4.55 9.32 11.51
C LYS A 174 -4.03 8.27 10.50
N ASN A 175 -2.73 7.98 10.51
CA ASN A 175 -2.17 6.82 9.83
C ASN A 175 -1.47 5.95 10.87
N LYS A 176 -1.54 4.64 10.65
CA LYS A 176 -0.99 3.66 11.60
C LYS A 176 -0.16 2.69 10.80
N LEU A 177 1.13 2.58 11.11
CA LEU A 177 1.96 1.48 10.64
C LEU A 177 2.10 0.44 11.75
N VAL A 178 1.77 -0.80 11.41
CA VAL A 178 1.89 -1.96 12.32
C VAL A 178 2.89 -2.94 11.72
N LEU A 179 4.07 -3.02 12.33
CA LEU A 179 5.05 -4.05 12.02
C LEU A 179 4.68 -5.37 12.72
N ILE A 180 4.50 -6.42 11.93
CA ILE A 180 4.30 -7.79 12.41
C ILE A 180 5.64 -8.51 12.36
N LYS A 181 6.11 -8.96 13.53
CA LYS A 181 7.45 -9.56 13.69
C LYS A 181 7.46 -11.04 13.38
N GLY A 182 8.61 -11.53 12.87
CA GLY A 182 8.87 -12.94 12.59
C GLY A 182 8.07 -13.54 11.45
N VAL A 183 7.47 -12.70 10.59
CA VAL A 183 6.64 -13.14 9.47
C VAL A 183 7.22 -12.74 8.13
N LEU A 184 6.97 -13.59 7.14
CA LEU A 184 7.37 -13.38 5.75
C LEU A 184 6.30 -12.60 4.99
N HIS A 185 6.64 -12.16 3.78
CA HIS A 185 5.66 -11.75 2.78
C HIS A 185 4.55 -12.80 2.65
N ARG A 186 3.29 -12.36 2.47
CA ARG A 186 2.12 -13.25 2.34
C ARG A 186 1.72 -14.01 3.63
N PHE A 187 2.10 -13.53 4.82
CA PHE A 187 1.70 -14.16 6.09
C PHE A 187 0.18 -14.13 6.34
N PHE A 188 -0.50 -13.06 5.91
CA PHE A 188 -1.89 -12.77 6.26
C PHE A 188 -2.90 -13.83 5.80
N PRO A 189 -2.82 -14.39 4.58
CA PRO A 189 -3.68 -15.50 4.16
C PRO A 189 -3.27 -16.88 4.75
N LEU A 190 -2.31 -16.95 5.66
CA LEU A 190 -1.78 -18.19 6.24
C LEU A 190 -2.05 -18.30 7.76
N PRO A 191 -3.32 -18.25 8.21
CA PRO A 191 -3.64 -18.29 9.65
C PRO A 191 -3.22 -19.60 10.33
N GLY A 192 -3.07 -20.71 9.58
CA GLY A 192 -2.54 -21.97 10.13
C GLY A 192 -1.03 -21.95 10.40
N VAL A 193 -0.28 -21.07 9.73
CA VAL A 193 1.18 -20.93 9.89
C VAL A 193 1.50 -19.78 10.85
N TYR A 194 0.76 -18.67 10.73
CA TYR A 194 0.98 -17.43 11.48
C TYR A 194 -0.23 -17.01 12.32
N PRO A 195 -0.81 -17.88 13.18
CA PRO A 195 -2.09 -17.61 13.84
C PRO A 195 -2.07 -16.32 14.69
N LYS A 196 -1.00 -16.12 15.47
CA LYS A 196 -0.84 -14.92 16.31
C LYS A 196 -0.65 -13.65 15.50
N ALA A 197 0.09 -13.73 14.41
CA ALA A 197 0.38 -12.59 13.54
C ALA A 197 -0.85 -12.19 12.69
N CYS A 198 -1.61 -13.16 12.17
CA CYS A 198 -2.90 -12.89 11.54
C CYS A 198 -3.89 -12.26 12.52
N ALA A 199 -3.98 -12.76 13.75
CA ALA A 199 -4.81 -12.16 14.79
C ALA A 199 -4.39 -10.71 15.10
N GLN A 200 -3.10 -10.46 15.27
CA GLN A 200 -2.56 -9.11 15.48
C GLN A 200 -2.90 -8.15 14.33
N ALA A 201 -2.79 -8.60 13.08
CA ALA A 201 -3.15 -7.80 11.91
C ALA A 201 -4.66 -7.50 11.86
N ILE A 202 -5.51 -8.49 12.18
CA ILE A 202 -6.97 -8.31 12.26
C ILE A 202 -7.34 -7.32 13.37
N ASP A 203 -6.70 -7.41 14.54
CA ASP A 203 -6.94 -6.48 15.63
C ASP A 203 -6.51 -5.05 15.27
N ALA A 204 -5.37 -4.89 14.58
CA ALA A 204 -4.96 -3.60 14.04
C ALA A 204 -5.97 -3.01 13.05
N ILE A 205 -6.54 -3.84 12.17
CA ILE A 205 -7.63 -3.44 11.25
C ILE A 205 -8.84 -2.99 12.06
N ARG A 206 -9.30 -3.78 13.03
CA ARG A 206 -10.46 -3.45 13.85
C ARG A 206 -10.27 -2.11 14.57
N GLU A 207 -9.12 -1.92 15.21
CA GLU A 207 -8.78 -0.67 15.91
C GLU A 207 -8.75 0.52 14.96
N PHE A 208 -8.18 0.35 13.76
CA PHE A 208 -8.17 1.39 12.75
C PHE A 208 -9.59 1.75 12.29
N MET A 209 -10.42 0.75 12.00
CA MET A 209 -11.82 0.94 11.59
C MET A 209 -12.64 1.70 12.64
N VAL A 210 -12.41 1.43 13.94
CA VAL A 210 -13.02 2.19 15.04
C VAL A 210 -12.47 3.61 15.14
N SER A 211 -11.19 3.84 14.83
CA SER A 211 -10.60 5.18 14.89
C SER A 211 -11.08 6.13 13.78
N ILE A 212 -11.58 5.56 12.68
CA ILE A 212 -12.07 6.29 11.52
C ILE A 212 -13.58 6.33 11.42
N SER A 213 -14.34 5.55 12.21
CA SER A 213 -15.80 5.61 12.26
C SER A 213 -16.27 6.92 12.87
#